data_AF-M4YLZ3-F1
#
_entry.id   AF-M4YLZ3-F1
#
_cell.length_a   1.000
_cell.length_b   1.000
_cell.length_c   1.000
_cell.angle_alpha   90.00
_cell.angle_beta   90.00
_cell.angle_gamma   90.00
#
_symmetry.space_group_name_H-M   'P 1'
#
loop_
_entity.id
_entity.type
_entity.pdbx_description
1 polymer ?
#
loop_
_entity_poly.entity_id
_entity_poly.type
_entity_poly.pdbx_seq_one_letter_code
_entity_poly.pdbx_strand_id
1 'polypeptide(L)'
;MFENDRPKNNENIYLNIVVRINDDWAKLTRHLEEMDTKVAYLRTFEMSLSPACSQPLWQIEEYKAHAKMFPLPDSPYARLPFDTFRAQMAVYESIMRSEGLIGKKSRTVLGFEEAGV
;
A
#
# COMPACT_ATOMS: atom_id res chain seq x y z
N MET A 1 11.62 4.44 -47.79
CA MET A 1 12.21 4.60 -46.46
C MET A 1 11.10 5.15 -45.59
N PHE A 2 10.37 4.28 -44.89
CA PHE A 2 9.31 4.70 -43.96
C PHE A 2 9.71 4.18 -42.58
N GLU A 3 9.94 5.16 -41.72
CA GLU A 3 10.39 5.04 -40.35
C GLU A 3 9.42 4.15 -39.55
N ASN A 4 9.99 3.18 -38.82
CA ASN A 4 9.30 2.34 -37.87
C ASN A 4 8.77 3.21 -36.71
N ASP A 5 7.50 3.60 -36.74
CA ASP A 5 6.78 4.04 -35.55
C ASP A 5 6.34 2.80 -34.76
N ARG A 6 7.28 2.24 -34.00
CA ARG A 6 6.92 1.27 -32.96
C ARG A 6 6.31 2.05 -31.81
N PRO A 7 5.12 1.68 -31.29
CA PRO A 7 4.66 2.21 -30.02
C PRO A 7 5.69 1.85 -28.94
N LYS A 8 6.42 2.87 -28.47
CA LYS A 8 7.31 2.76 -27.31
C LYS A 8 6.46 2.79 -26.05
N ASN A 9 6.83 1.91 -25.12
CA ASN A 9 6.31 1.74 -23.77
C ASN A 9 4.92 1.13 -23.62
N ASN A 10 4.87 -0.19 -23.84
CA ASN A 10 4.33 -1.05 -22.78
C ASN A 10 5.26 -0.98 -21.56
N GLU A 11 5.32 0.19 -20.92
CA GLU A 11 5.84 0.30 -19.56
C GLU A 11 5.04 -0.70 -18.74
N ASN A 12 5.72 -1.71 -18.21
CA ASN A 12 5.13 -2.78 -17.44
C ASN A 12 4.17 -2.21 -16.40
N ILE A 13 2.87 -2.21 -16.72
CA ILE A 13 1.79 -1.66 -15.89
C ILE A 13 1.78 -2.40 -14.52
N TYR A 14 2.31 -3.62 -14.50
CA TYR A 14 2.50 -4.47 -13.33
C TYR A 14 3.78 -4.21 -12.51
N LEU A 15 4.71 -3.36 -12.97
CA LEU A 15 5.98 -3.10 -12.26
C LEU A 15 5.90 -1.91 -11.30
N ASN A 16 4.95 -0.98 -11.49
CA ASN A 16 4.84 0.23 -10.66
C ASN A 16 3.81 0.09 -9.53
N ILE A 17 3.82 -1.07 -8.88
CA ILE A 17 2.92 -1.43 -7.77
C ILE A 17 3.07 -0.44 -6.60
N VAL A 18 4.28 0.08 -6.37
CA VAL A 18 4.58 1.03 -5.29
C VAL A 18 3.84 2.37 -5.45
N VAL A 19 3.81 2.95 -6.66
CA VAL A 19 3.07 4.21 -6.91
C VAL A 19 1.58 4.03 -6.67
N ARG A 20 1.02 2.88 -7.06
CA ARG A 20 -0.39 2.57 -6.87
C ARG A 20 -0.76 2.40 -5.39
N ILE A 21 0.07 1.70 -4.60
CA ILE A 21 -0.16 1.56 -3.15
C ILE A 21 -0.11 2.92 -2.46
N ASN A 22 0.83 3.78 -2.81
CA ASN A 22 0.93 5.11 -2.21
C ASN A 22 -0.32 5.96 -2.49
N ASP A 23 -0.85 5.89 -3.72
CA ASP A 23 -2.09 6.57 -4.10
C ASP A 23 -3.32 5.98 -3.36
N ASP A 24 -3.42 4.64 -3.29
CA ASP A 24 -4.50 3.97 -2.56
C ASP A 24 -4.42 4.23 -1.04
N TRP A 25 -3.22 4.33 -0.48
CA TRP A 25 -2.99 4.71 0.93
C TRP A 25 -3.39 6.16 1.21
N ALA A 26 -3.06 7.08 0.30
CA ALA A 26 -3.46 8.47 0.40
C ALA A 26 -5.00 8.62 0.35
N LYS A 27 -5.67 7.87 -0.53
CA LYS A 27 -7.14 7.80 -0.57
C LYS A 27 -7.73 7.25 0.73
N LEU A 28 -7.14 6.19 1.28
CA LEU A 28 -7.60 5.61 2.54
C LEU A 28 -7.47 6.60 3.71
N THR A 29 -6.37 7.33 3.75
CA THR A 29 -6.13 8.41 4.74
C THR A 29 -7.14 9.54 4.58
N ARG A 30 -7.42 9.97 3.35
CA ARG A 30 -8.44 10.98 3.07
C ARG A 30 -9.82 10.55 3.54
N HIS A 31 -10.21 9.29 3.33
CA HIS A 31 -11.49 8.78 3.82
C HIS A 31 -11.57 8.78 5.35
N LEU A 32 -10.45 8.53 6.04
CA LEU A 32 -10.38 8.69 7.49
C LEU A 32 -10.58 10.16 7.90
N GLU A 33 -9.98 11.13 7.19
CA GLU A 33 -10.15 12.57 7.43
C GLU A 33 -11.61 13.03 7.19
N GLU A 34 -12.26 12.46 6.18
CA GLU A 34 -13.68 12.69 5.85
C GLU A 34 -14.64 11.94 6.80
N MET A 35 -14.11 11.18 7.77
CA MET A 35 -14.85 10.27 8.67
C MET A 35 -15.72 9.22 7.93
N ASP A 36 -15.38 8.92 6.67
CA ASP A 36 -16.07 7.90 5.87
C ASP A 36 -15.37 6.54 6.04
N THR A 37 -15.86 5.77 7.02
CA THR A 37 -15.24 4.51 7.46
C THR A 37 -15.84 3.27 6.77
N LYS A 38 -16.22 3.37 5.49
CA LYS A 38 -16.76 2.22 4.75
C LYS A 38 -15.74 1.11 4.61
N VAL A 39 -16.20 -0.12 4.83
CA VAL A 39 -15.40 -1.35 4.67
C VAL A 39 -14.89 -1.52 3.24
N ALA A 40 -15.63 -1.02 2.24
CA ALA A 40 -15.20 -1.04 0.85
C ALA A 40 -13.79 -0.45 0.64
N TYR A 41 -13.46 0.65 1.32
CA TYR A 41 -12.16 1.29 1.16
C TYR A 41 -11.00 0.42 1.67
N LEU A 42 -11.20 -0.24 2.83
CA LEU A 42 -10.23 -1.18 3.38
C LEU A 42 -10.04 -2.38 2.45
N ARG A 43 -11.13 -2.97 1.96
CA ARG A 43 -11.07 -4.10 1.01
C ARG A 43 -10.40 -3.74 -0.31
N THR A 44 -10.65 -2.54 -0.83
CA THR A 44 -9.97 -2.03 -2.03
C THR A 44 -8.47 -1.91 -1.79
N PHE A 45 -8.06 -1.39 -0.63
CA PHE A 45 -6.66 -1.29 -0.27
C PHE A 45 -6.00 -2.68 -0.09
N GLU A 46 -6.67 -3.64 0.54
CA GLU A 46 -6.18 -5.03 0.69
C GLU A 46 -5.90 -5.70 -0.67
N MET A 47 -6.75 -5.46 -1.67
CA MET A 47 -6.54 -5.96 -3.03
C MET A 47 -5.31 -5.36 -3.70
N SER A 48 -4.97 -4.10 -3.40
CA SER A 48 -3.75 -3.44 -3.89
C SER A 48 -2.51 -3.84 -3.08
N LEU A 49 -2.66 -4.10 -1.78
CA LEU A 49 -1.56 -4.47 -0.89
C LEU A 49 -1.11 -5.92 -1.10
N SER A 50 -2.04 -6.87 -1.26
CA SER A 50 -1.71 -8.28 -1.40
C SER A 50 -0.71 -8.64 -2.52
N PRO A 51 -0.77 -8.05 -3.74
CA PRO A 51 0.23 -8.32 -4.78
C PRO A 51 1.57 -7.60 -4.56
N ALA A 52 1.62 -6.65 -3.63
CA ALA A 52 2.84 -5.91 -3.29
C ALA A 52 3.68 -6.58 -2.21
N CYS A 53 3.05 -7.40 -1.38
CA CYS A 53 3.73 -8.20 -0.37
C CYS A 53 4.44 -9.39 -1.01
N SER A 54 5.49 -9.87 -0.35
CA SER A 54 6.27 -11.05 -0.75
C SER A 54 5.44 -12.35 -0.73
N GLN A 55 4.35 -12.36 0.04
CA GLN A 55 3.36 -13.42 0.13
C GLN A 55 1.95 -12.84 0.17
N PRO A 56 0.90 -13.60 -0.18
CA PRO A 56 -0.47 -13.11 -0.11
C PRO A 56 -0.84 -12.59 1.29
N LEU A 57 -1.59 -11.49 1.36
CA LEU A 57 -1.90 -10.80 2.62
C LEU A 57 -2.53 -11.74 3.67
N TRP A 58 -3.42 -12.63 3.23
CA TRP A 58 -4.09 -13.64 4.08
C TRP A 58 -3.18 -14.74 4.61
N GLN A 59 -1.93 -14.81 4.16
CA GLN A 59 -0.90 -15.72 4.69
C GLN A 59 0.00 -15.04 5.72
N ILE A 60 0.00 -13.71 5.81
CA ILE A 60 0.79 -12.96 6.78
C ILE A 60 0.19 -13.15 8.19
N GLU A 61 0.98 -13.66 9.13
CA GLU A 61 0.49 -13.98 10.48
C GLU A 61 -0.07 -12.76 11.22
N GLU A 62 0.56 -11.60 11.08
CA GLU A 62 0.10 -10.34 11.68
C GLU A 62 -1.31 -9.96 11.19
N TYR A 63 -1.53 -10.04 9.88
CA TYR A 63 -2.85 -9.82 9.28
C TYR A 63 -3.87 -10.85 9.75
N LYS A 64 -3.51 -12.14 9.80
CA LYS A 64 -4.41 -13.22 10.26
C LYS A 64 -4.82 -13.04 11.72
N ALA A 65 -3.87 -12.68 12.58
CA ALA A 65 -4.14 -12.42 13.99
C ALA A 65 -5.10 -11.23 14.15
N HIS A 66 -4.89 -10.16 13.39
CA HIS A 66 -5.75 -9.00 13.39
C HIS A 66 -7.15 -9.30 12.84
N ALA A 67 -7.25 -9.93 11.67
CA ALA A 67 -8.53 -10.28 11.04
C ALA A 67 -9.38 -11.22 11.92
N LYS A 68 -8.75 -12.04 12.76
CA LYS A 68 -9.44 -12.86 13.76
C LYS A 68 -9.98 -12.04 14.93
N MET A 69 -9.25 -11.01 15.36
CA MET A 69 -9.63 -10.15 16.49
C MET A 69 -10.65 -9.09 16.09
N PHE A 70 -10.55 -8.57 14.87
CA PHE A 70 -11.40 -7.54 14.30
C PHE A 70 -11.85 -7.93 12.89
N PRO A 71 -12.84 -8.84 12.76
CA PRO A 71 -13.33 -9.26 11.47
C PRO A 71 -14.01 -8.09 10.74
N LEU A 72 -13.71 -7.94 9.45
CA LEU A 72 -14.41 -6.99 8.61
C LEU A 72 -15.84 -7.47 8.34
N PRO A 73 -16.86 -6.61 8.43
CA PRO A 73 -18.22 -6.92 8.03
C PRO A 73 -18.27 -7.44 6.58
N ASP A 74 -19.18 -8.37 6.29
CA ASP A 74 -19.37 -8.90 4.94
C ASP A 74 -19.85 -7.83 3.95
N SER A 75 -20.65 -6.89 4.44
CA SER A 75 -21.23 -5.82 3.62
C SER A 75 -20.18 -4.74 3.32
N PRO A 76 -19.89 -4.45 2.03
CA PRO A 76 -18.92 -3.42 1.65
C PRO A 76 -19.39 -1.99 2.00
N TYR A 77 -20.70 -1.80 2.14
CA TYR A 77 -21.30 -0.52 2.51
C TYR A 77 -21.40 -0.32 4.02
N ALA A 78 -21.07 -1.33 4.82
CA ALA A 78 -21.00 -1.19 6.27
C ALA A 78 -19.93 -0.16 6.65
N ARG A 79 -20.22 0.61 7.69
CA ARG A 79 -19.27 1.55 8.29
C ARG A 79 -18.71 0.95 9.55
N LEU A 80 -17.40 1.05 9.72
CA LEU A 80 -16.73 0.66 10.95
C LEU A 80 -16.74 1.81 11.96
N PRO A 81 -16.67 1.51 13.27
CA PRO A 81 -16.27 2.51 14.25
C PRO A 81 -14.92 3.12 13.85
N PHE A 82 -14.76 4.42 14.11
CA PHE A 82 -13.55 5.16 13.74
C PHE A 82 -12.28 4.51 14.32
N ASP A 83 -12.31 4.11 15.58
CA ASP A 83 -11.20 3.41 16.24
C ASP A 83 -10.87 2.07 15.58
N THR A 84 -11.88 1.32 15.14
CA THR A 84 -11.68 0.05 14.43
C THR A 84 -11.08 0.28 13.05
N PHE A 85 -11.56 1.29 12.31
CA PHE A 85 -11.00 1.64 10.99
C PHE A 85 -9.54 2.08 11.12
N ARG A 86 -9.22 2.90 12.13
CA ARG A 86 -7.86 3.32 12.43
C ARG A 86 -6.96 2.16 12.85
N ALA A 87 -7.47 1.20 13.63
CA ALA A 87 -6.74 0.00 14.00
C ALA A 87 -6.39 -0.86 12.79
N GLN A 88 -7.33 -1.03 11.83
CA GLN A 88 -7.07 -1.71 10.56
C GLN A 88 -5.95 -1.01 9.77
N MET A 89 -6.00 0.32 9.65
CA MET A 89 -4.94 1.09 8.99
C MET A 89 -3.58 0.89 9.67
N ALA A 90 -3.52 0.87 11.00
CA ALA A 90 -2.26 0.66 11.74
C ALA A 90 -1.63 -0.72 11.44
N VAL A 91 -2.43 -1.77 11.30
CA VAL A 91 -1.95 -3.09 10.90
C VAL A 91 -1.43 -3.09 9.47
N TYR A 92 -2.14 -2.44 8.54
CA TYR A 92 -1.64 -2.29 7.17
C TYR A 92 -0.30 -1.54 7.13
N GLU A 93 -0.14 -0.48 7.92
CA GLU A 93 1.13 0.24 8.05
C GLU A 93 2.26 -0.66 8.58
N SER A 94 1.97 -1.49 9.58
CA SER A 94 2.92 -2.46 10.13
C SER A 94 3.36 -3.48 9.09
N ILE A 95 2.41 -4.06 8.34
CA ILE A 95 2.69 -4.99 7.25
C ILE A 95 3.53 -4.32 6.16
N MET A 96 3.13 -3.14 5.70
CA MET A 96 3.88 -2.39 4.69
C MET A 96 5.30 -2.05 5.16
N ARG A 97 5.51 -1.77 6.45
CA ARG A 97 6.84 -1.56 7.03
C ARG A 97 7.65 -2.85 7.07
N SER A 98 7.03 -3.96 7.46
CA SER A 98 7.67 -5.29 7.50
C SER A 98 8.09 -5.76 6.10
N GLU A 99 7.27 -5.52 5.09
CA GLU A 99 7.54 -5.85 3.68
C GLU A 99 8.48 -4.83 3.01
N GLY A 100 8.93 -3.79 3.72
CA GLY A 100 9.82 -2.76 3.19
C GLY A 100 9.18 -1.81 2.17
N LEU A 101 7.85 -1.87 2.00
CA LEU A 101 7.07 -0.94 1.17
C LEU A 101 7.08 0.48 1.77
N ILE A 102 7.08 0.57 3.10
CA ILE A 102 7.31 1.81 3.84
C ILE A 102 8.72 1.77 4.42
N GLY A 103 9.70 2.15 3.59
CA GLY A 103 11.07 2.35 4.00
C GLY A 103 11.28 3.76 4.57
N LYS A 104 11.85 3.86 5.78
CA LYS A 104 12.59 5.04 6.22
C LYS A 104 13.44 5.48 5.04
N LYS A 105 13.32 6.74 4.60
CA LYS A 105 14.30 7.37 3.68
C LYS A 105 15.66 6.85 4.08
N SER A 106 16.24 5.96 3.27
CA SER A 106 17.65 5.64 3.42
C SER A 106 18.31 6.99 3.30
N ARG A 107 18.95 7.44 4.38
CA ARG A 107 19.85 8.58 4.33
C ARG A 107 21.08 8.10 3.58
N THR A 108 20.91 7.72 2.31
CA THR A 108 21.98 7.68 1.33
C THR A 108 22.23 9.14 0.97
N VAL A 109 22.86 9.86 1.89
CA VAL A 109 23.81 10.90 1.51
C VAL A 109 25.06 10.08 1.14
N LEU A 110 25.09 9.54 -0.08
CA LEU A 110 26.08 9.92 -1.09
C LEU A 110 27.37 10.41 -0.42
N GLY A 111 28.17 9.45 0.06
CA GLY A 111 29.60 9.63 0.07
C GLY A 111 30.06 9.52 -1.37
N PHE A 112 30.38 10.65 -1.98
CA PHE A 112 31.39 10.72 -3.03
C PHE A 112 32.44 11.71 -2.56
N GLU A 113 33.63 11.18 -2.31
CA GLU A 113 34.91 11.89 -2.38
C GLU A 113 35.02 12.69 -3.69
N GLU A 114 35.74 13.82 -3.61
CA GLU A 114 36.61 14.47 -4.61
C GLU A 114 37.10 15.76 -3.90
N ALA A 115 38.30 15.83 -3.32
CA ALA A 115 39.62 16.07 -3.93
C ALA A 115 40.12 17.52 -3.69
N GLY A 116 41.26 17.64 -3.00
CA GLY A 116 42.32 18.66 -3.18
C GLY A 116 42.01 20.15 -2.97
N VAL A 117 42.61 20.75 -1.94
CA VAL A 117 43.84 21.59 -1.97
C VAL A 117 44.20 21.99 -0.54
#